data_AF-A0A090X4H6-F1
#
_entry.id   AF-A0A090X4H6-F1
#
_cell.length_a   1.000
_cell.length_b   1.000
_cell.length_c   1.000
_cell.angle_alpha   90.00
_cell.angle_beta   90.00
_cell.angle_gamma   90.00
#
_symmetry.space_group_name_H-M   'P 1'
#
loop_
_entity.id
_entity.type
_entity.pdbx_description
1 polymer ?
#
loop_
_entity_poly.entity_id
_entity_poly.type
_entity_poly.pdbx_seq_one_letter_code
_entity_poly.pdbx_strand_id
1 'polypeptide(L)'
;MKAEHQDHAKSISETGFNQEEKDKIIERQLRFQDLLINISTTYINSDLSDIDQLLRKSLKQICEFVESDRSYIFSYDFVNNTTSNTYEWCAEA
;
A
#
# COMPACT_ATOMS: atom_id res chain seq x y z
N MET A 1 -30.10 38.68 37.22
CA MET A 1 -28.65 38.42 37.13
C MET A 1 -28.44 36.91 37.08
N LYS A 2 -28.48 36.31 35.87
CA LYS A 2 -28.07 34.94 35.53
C LYS A 2 -28.49 34.66 34.09
N ALA A 3 -27.54 34.77 33.17
CA ALA A 3 -27.47 34.03 31.91
C ALA A 3 -26.09 34.33 31.33
N GLU A 4 -25.57 33.42 30.51
CA GLU A 4 -24.22 33.38 29.96
C GLU A 4 -23.19 32.80 30.93
N HIS A 5 -22.81 31.54 30.69
CA HIS A 5 -21.46 30.97 30.81
C HIS A 5 -21.57 29.45 30.66
N GLN A 6 -22.08 28.98 29.50
CA GLN A 6 -22.05 27.55 29.19
C GLN A 6 -22.21 27.28 27.68
N ASP A 7 -21.41 27.97 26.85
CA ASP A 7 -21.44 27.74 25.39
C ASP A 7 -20.06 27.57 24.74
N HIS A 8 -18.99 27.36 25.53
CA HIS A 8 -17.62 27.23 24.97
C HIS A 8 -17.01 25.83 25.05
N ALA A 9 -17.67 24.86 25.69
CA ALA A 9 -17.09 23.52 25.88
C ALA A 9 -17.48 22.48 24.81
N LYS A 10 -18.35 22.83 23.84
CA LYS A 10 -18.93 21.87 22.90
C LYS A 10 -18.23 21.79 21.53
N SER A 11 -17.19 22.58 21.28
CA SER A 11 -16.56 22.68 19.95
C SER A 11 -15.24 21.90 19.77
N ILE A 12 -14.81 21.08 20.75
CA ILE A 12 -13.47 20.42 20.71
C ILE A 12 -13.55 18.88 20.54
N SER A 13 -14.73 18.27 20.42
CA SER A 13 -14.86 16.79 20.40
C SER A 13 -15.19 16.13 19.06
N GLU A 14 -15.11 16.83 17.92
CA GLU A 14 -15.55 16.28 16.62
C GLU A 14 -14.42 15.97 15.62
N THR A 15 -13.16 15.91 16.05
CA THR A 15 -12.00 15.59 15.17
C THR A 15 -11.34 14.24 15.48
N GLY A 16 -12.06 13.29 16.08
CA GLY A 16 -11.57 11.94 16.33
C GLY A 16 -12.22 10.91 15.42
N PHE A 17 -11.42 10.08 14.73
CA PHE A 17 -11.93 8.92 13.99
C PHE A 17 -12.89 8.09 14.83
N ASN A 18 -14.02 7.67 14.24
CA ASN A 18 -14.96 6.78 14.92
C ASN A 18 -14.36 5.35 15.03
N GLN A 19 -14.96 4.50 15.88
CA GLN A 19 -14.41 3.16 16.14
C GLN A 19 -14.30 2.31 14.87
N GLU A 20 -15.30 2.36 13.98
CA GLU A 20 -15.33 1.60 12.73
C GLU A 20 -14.22 2.03 11.76
N GLU A 21 -13.93 3.34 11.69
CA GLU A 21 -12.81 3.87 10.89
C GLU A 21 -11.46 3.41 11.42
N LYS A 22 -11.29 3.37 12.76
CA LYS A 22 -10.07 2.85 13.38
C LYS A 22 -9.87 1.37 13.08
N ASP A 23 -10.95 0.58 13.16
CA ASP A 23 -10.90 -0.85 12.88
C ASP A 23 -10.52 -1.10 11.41
N LYS A 24 -11.07 -0.33 10.47
CA LYS A 24 -10.71 -0.38 9.03
C LYS A 24 -9.23 -0.04 8.78
N ILE A 25 -8.69 0.97 9.47
CA ILE A 25 -7.28 1.35 9.34
C ILE A 25 -6.38 0.22 9.85
N ILE A 26 -6.70 -0.36 11.00
CA ILE A 26 -5.94 -1.48 11.57
C ILE A 26 -6.02 -2.70 10.65
N GLU A 27 -7.21 -3.04 10.14
CA GLU A 27 -7.40 -4.15 9.21
C GLU A 27 -6.58 -3.97 7.93
N ARG A 28 -6.61 -2.77 7.33
CA ARG A 28 -5.80 -2.44 6.15
C ARG A 28 -4.31 -2.58 6.44
N GLN A 29 -3.85 -2.15 7.61
CA GLN A 29 -2.45 -2.27 8.02
C GLN A 29 -2.02 -3.73 8.20
N LEU A 30 -2.84 -4.56 8.83
CA LEU A 30 -2.57 -6.00 9.00
C LEU A 30 -2.48 -6.70 7.63
N ARG A 31 -3.45 -6.44 6.73
CA ARG A 31 -3.43 -6.99 5.37
C ARG A 31 -2.18 -6.57 4.59
N PHE A 32 -1.70 -5.33 4.80
CA PHE A 32 -0.46 -4.87 4.17
C PHE A 32 0.77 -5.60 4.72
N GLN A 33 0.86 -5.78 6.04
CA GLN A 33 1.94 -6.53 6.66
C GLN A 33 1.97 -7.99 6.18
N ASP A 34 0.81 -8.63 6.12
CA ASP A 34 0.68 -9.99 5.60
C ASP A 34 1.12 -10.09 4.14
N LEU A 35 0.75 -9.11 3.30
CA LEU A 35 1.21 -9.03 1.92
C LEU A 35 2.75 -8.97 1.83
N LEU A 36 3.37 -8.09 2.62
CA LEU A 36 4.83 -7.93 2.64
C LEU A 36 5.55 -9.21 3.11
N ILE A 37 5.03 -9.85 4.16
CA ILE A 37 5.57 -11.12 4.68
C ILE A 37 5.47 -12.20 3.60
N ASN A 38 4.31 -12.35 2.97
CA ASN A 38 4.08 -13.36 1.94
C ASN A 38 5.00 -13.18 0.73
N ILE A 39 5.16 -11.94 0.25
CA ILE A 39 6.10 -11.63 -0.83
C ILE A 39 7.52 -12.00 -0.38
N SER A 40 7.97 -11.54 0.78
CA SER A 40 9.33 -11.77 1.27
C SER A 40 9.65 -13.26 1.45
N THR A 41 8.75 -14.01 2.10
CA THR A 41 8.90 -15.46 2.32
C THR A 41 8.90 -16.23 1.01
N THR A 42 8.13 -15.79 0.01
CA THR A 42 8.16 -16.41 -1.31
C THR A 42 9.56 -16.28 -1.92
N TYR A 43 10.17 -15.09 -1.90
CA TYR A 43 11.47 -14.86 -2.53
C TYR A 43 12.60 -15.60 -1.82
N ILE A 44 12.58 -15.67 -0.48
CA ILE A 44 13.61 -16.39 0.30
C ILE A 44 13.67 -17.87 -0.07
N ASN A 45 12.52 -18.48 -0.39
CA ASN A 45 12.40 -19.91 -0.63
C ASN A 45 12.38 -20.29 -2.12
N SER A 46 12.69 -19.37 -3.02
CA SER A 46 12.60 -19.59 -4.47
C SER A 46 13.95 -19.75 -5.15
N ASP A 47 13.97 -20.53 -6.22
CA ASP A 47 15.14 -20.68 -7.09
C ASP A 47 15.30 -19.48 -8.02
N LEU A 48 16.56 -19.14 -8.36
CA LEU A 48 16.89 -18.01 -9.23
C LEU A 48 16.24 -18.09 -10.62
N SER A 49 15.90 -19.30 -11.09
CA SER A 49 15.19 -19.50 -12.36
C SER A 49 13.77 -18.90 -12.37
N ASP A 50 13.17 -18.72 -11.20
CA ASP A 50 11.75 -18.38 -11.07
C ASP A 50 11.53 -16.89 -10.73
N ILE A 51 12.62 -16.12 -10.55
CA ILE A 51 12.58 -14.72 -10.11
C ILE A 51 11.73 -13.83 -11.02
N ASP A 52 11.82 -14.01 -12.34
CA ASP A 52 11.04 -13.20 -13.30
C ASP A 52 9.53 -13.40 -13.11
N GLN A 53 9.12 -14.64 -12.86
CA GLN A 53 7.72 -14.97 -12.59
C GLN A 53 7.26 -14.39 -11.25
N LEU A 54 8.11 -14.47 -10.23
CA LEU A 54 7.83 -13.93 -8.91
C LEU A 54 7.73 -12.41 -8.91
N LEU A 55 8.57 -11.71 -9.66
CA LEU A 55 8.51 -10.25 -9.83
C LEU A 55 7.18 -9.83 -10.43
N ARG A 56 6.73 -10.48 -11.50
CA ARG A 56 5.42 -10.21 -12.11
C ARG A 56 4.27 -10.50 -11.15
N LYS A 57 4.34 -11.59 -10.40
CA LYS A 57 3.33 -11.94 -9.39
C LYS A 57 3.28 -10.90 -8.26
N SER A 58 4.42 -10.48 -7.73
CA SER A 58 4.47 -9.45 -6.68
C SER A 58 3.97 -8.10 -7.18
N LEU A 59 4.34 -7.71 -8.40
CA LEU A 59 3.83 -6.50 -9.04
C LEU A 59 2.30 -6.49 -9.12
N LYS A 60 1.70 -7.62 -9.52
CA LYS A 60 0.25 -7.80 -9.49
C LYS A 60 -0.33 -7.64 -8.08
N GLN A 61 0.18 -8.40 -7.11
CA GLN A 61 -0.36 -8.40 -5.74
C GLN A 61 -0.29 -7.02 -5.07
N ILE A 62 0.81 -6.28 -5.26
CA ILE A 62 0.97 -4.92 -4.75
C ILE A 62 -0.02 -3.98 -5.43
N CYS A 63 -0.14 -4.08 -6.76
CA CYS A 63 -1.02 -3.21 -7.55
C CYS A 63 -2.49 -3.40 -7.17
N GLU A 64 -2.95 -4.65 -7.07
CA GLU A 64 -4.30 -5.00 -6.63
C GLU A 64 -4.57 -4.53 -5.19
N PHE A 65 -3.58 -4.63 -4.28
CA PHE A 65 -3.74 -4.19 -2.90
C PHE A 65 -3.93 -2.68 -2.77
N VAL A 66 -3.25 -1.89 -3.61
CA VAL A 66 -3.39 -0.42 -3.63
C VAL A 66 -4.50 0.05 -4.55
N GLU A 67 -5.24 -0.87 -5.18
CA GLU A 67 -6.32 -0.57 -6.12
C GLU A 67 -5.84 0.29 -7.31
N SER A 68 -4.63 -0.02 -7.81
CA SER A 68 -4.07 0.60 -9.01
C SER A 68 -4.25 -0.31 -10.22
N ASP A 69 -4.27 0.29 -11.41
CA ASP A 69 -4.38 -0.45 -12.67
C ASP A 69 -3.01 -0.91 -13.19
N ARG A 70 -1.90 -0.32 -12.73
CA ARG A 70 -0.55 -0.57 -13.25
C ARG A 70 0.56 -0.52 -12.19
N SER A 71 1.59 -1.34 -12.38
CA SER A 71 2.81 -1.34 -11.57
C SER A 71 4.06 -1.65 -12.41
N TYR A 72 5.20 -1.06 -12.02
CA TYR A 72 6.43 -1.04 -12.81
C TYR A 72 7.68 -1.23 -11.96
N ILE A 73 8.69 -1.87 -12.53
CA ILE A 73 10.08 -1.81 -12.06
C ILE A 73 10.92 -1.19 -13.18
N PHE A 74 11.62 -0.10 -12.84
CA PHE A 74 12.53 0.57 -13.75
C PHE A 74 13.97 0.34 -13.33
N SER A 75 14.79 -0.08 -14.30
CA SER A 75 16.24 -0.14 -14.13
C SER A 75 16.86 1.10 -14.76
N TYR A 76 17.72 1.76 -14.00
CA TYR A 76 18.43 2.97 -14.41
C TYR A 76 19.87 2.62 -14.75
N ASP A 77 20.31 3.00 -15.95
CA ASP A 77 21.71 3.01 -16.35
C ASP A 77 22.17 4.47 -16.40
N PHE A 78 22.90 4.87 -15.36
CA PHE A 78 23.41 6.23 -15.23
C PHE A 78 24.62 6.52 -16.13
N VAL A 79 25.32 5.49 -16.64
CA VAL A 79 26.46 5.68 -17.53
C VAL A 79 25.96 6.06 -18.93
N ASN A 80 24.97 5.34 -19.42
CA ASN A 80 24.36 5.60 -20.72
C ASN A 80 23.19 6.60 -20.65
N ASN A 81 22.83 7.03 -19.44
CA ASN A 81 21.69 7.93 -19.16
C ASN A 81 20.37 7.39 -19.75
N THR A 82 20.13 6.09 -19.57
CA THR A 82 18.93 5.40 -20.05
C THR A 82 18.13 4.81 -18.90
N THR A 83 16.83 4.64 -19.12
CA THR A 83 15.93 3.96 -18.18
C THR A 83 15.14 2.91 -18.94
N SER A 84 15.08 1.71 -18.37
CA SER A 84 14.38 0.57 -18.95
C SER A 84 13.25 0.14 -18.03
N ASN A 85 12.03 0.04 -18.56
CA ASN A 85 10.93 -0.64 -17.89
C ASN A 85 11.21 -2.15 -17.95
N THR A 86 11.78 -2.72 -16.89
CA THR A 86 12.22 -4.12 -16.88
C THR A 86 11.08 -5.07 -16.55
N TYR A 87 10.11 -4.61 -15.76
CA TYR A 87 8.91 -5.39 -15.44
C TYR A 87 7.69 -4.48 -15.37
N GLU A 88 6.62 -4.90 -16.05
CA GLU A 88 5.31 -4.26 -16.00
C GLU A 88 4.25 -5.30 -15.67
N TRP A 89 3.32 -4.91 -14.81
CA TRP A 89 2.01 -5.53 -14.71
C TRP A 89 0.92 -4.48 -14.96
N CYS A 90 -0.12 -4.88 -15.70
CA CYS A 90 -1.29 -4.08 -16.02
C CYS A 90 -2.54 -4.91 -15.76
N ALA A 91 -3.56 -4.30 -15.15
CA ALA A 91 -4.89 -4.87 -15.05
C ALA A 91 -5.47 -5.07 -16.45
N GLU A 92 -6.19 -6.17 -16.64
CA GLU A 92 -6.99 -6.40 -17.85
C GLU A 92 -8.27 -5.55 -17.77
N ALA A 93 -8.67 -4.98 -18.90
CA ALA A 93 -9.82 -4.09 -19.04
C ALA A 93 -11.12 -4.84 -19.33
#